data_AF-A0A853K9N8-F1
#
_entry.id   AF-A0A853K9N8-F1
#
_cell.length_a   1.000
_cell.length_b   1.000
_cell.length_c   1.000
_cell.angle_alpha   90.00
_cell.angle_beta   90.00
_cell.angle_gamma   90.00
#
_symmetry.space_group_name_H-M   'P 1'
#
loop_
_entity.id
_entity.type
_entity.pdbx_description
1 polymer ?
#
loop_
_entity_poly.entity_id
_entity_poly.type
_entity_poly.pdbx_seq_one_letter_code
_entity_poly.pdbx_strand_id
1 'polypeptide(L)'
;LTIIATFLVCIGIAVAATSSPVYAATQPSPSMVNQILPTEQQIGVTTGVTPTYRTYPPDRYAFDLGYNLVTWEWGGLKPSLNDPIPFLGNAISSWIFIGSGFITRFGVFLSELGFHTQLVNDQLSAVTPLLIGLRQSLFGRFLPFSLIALGFWVVKKGMFDNQPARVWSGVLASVVVLAGGLFFMANSGPDIRFLSTAMDELSQVTMGSLAEPFQQVEGTSSMTPGQAADTELVITANQVWDLLVTRPWVIGEFDQTDAQPILVTPAEATAIEKTAATDNVSLPVSPGEDWMVLMRDYPDGSQQRTILATTLGDPSINHAGHADMPNVLGAGSVVPRMVIALFSLVASLAFLLFAAVIAGMLIAAQELALALILVSPIVFLLGVLPGRGFGLVRAWLGWLIGALGTKVVYGLYFGLTLLLADVVTKTTGLLILQQVLVSLLFFLAFLFRKRVLGAILSKVGAPTPHEMLRTSVVYVRDHLRETSTSVSRTSGFAKNVYRKFRPKGPGQDGGDDG
;
A
#
# COMPACT_ATOMS: atom_id res chain seq x y z
N LEU A 1 6.66 -13.63 5.27
CA LEU A 1 8.07 -13.93 5.62
C LEU A 1 8.82 -14.54 4.44
N THR A 2 8.28 -15.57 3.78
CA THR A 2 8.79 -16.13 2.51
C THR A 2 8.85 -15.10 1.37
N ILE A 3 7.82 -14.28 1.18
CA ILE A 3 7.83 -13.20 0.16
C ILE A 3 8.92 -12.16 0.43
N ILE A 4 9.16 -11.82 1.71
CA ILE A 4 10.20 -10.85 2.12
C ILE A 4 11.60 -11.45 1.91
N ALA A 5 11.79 -12.73 2.20
CA ALA A 5 13.05 -13.43 1.96
C ALA A 5 13.35 -13.60 0.46
N THR A 6 12.35 -13.96 -0.35
CA THR A 6 12.48 -14.00 -1.81
C THR A 6 12.76 -12.61 -2.38
N PHE A 7 12.15 -11.56 -1.84
CA PHE A 7 12.38 -10.17 -2.24
C PHE A 7 13.79 -9.67 -1.87
N LEU A 8 14.32 -10.01 -0.69
CA LEU A 8 15.71 -9.72 -0.31
C LEU A 8 16.73 -10.44 -1.20
N VAL A 9 16.40 -11.65 -1.66
CA VAL A 9 17.19 -12.38 -2.66
C VAL A 9 17.10 -11.73 -4.04
N CYS A 10 15.92 -11.27 -4.47
CA CYS A 10 15.75 -10.51 -5.71
C CYS A 10 16.46 -9.14 -5.67
N ILE A 11 16.50 -8.46 -4.52
CA ILE A 11 17.33 -7.27 -4.30
C ILE A 11 18.81 -7.64 -4.46
N GLY A 12 19.26 -8.74 -3.84
CA GLY A 12 20.64 -9.21 -3.98
C GLY A 12 21.03 -9.52 -5.43
N ILE A 13 20.11 -10.08 -6.23
CA ILE A 13 20.33 -10.38 -7.65
C ILE A 13 20.27 -9.11 -8.51
N ALA A 14 19.34 -8.19 -8.26
CA ALA A 14 19.23 -6.91 -8.98
C ALA A 14 20.44 -5.99 -8.69
N VAL A 15 20.94 -5.99 -7.45
CA VAL A 15 22.14 -5.24 -7.02
C VAL A 15 23.43 -5.91 -7.54
N ALA A 16 23.47 -7.23 -7.71
CA ALA A 16 24.61 -7.92 -8.31
C ALA A 16 24.65 -7.79 -9.84
N ALA A 17 23.50 -7.65 -10.51
CA ALA A 17 23.40 -7.56 -11.96
C ALA A 17 23.74 -6.18 -12.55
N THR A 18 23.95 -5.15 -11.72
CA THR A 18 24.53 -3.86 -12.18
C THR A 18 26.03 -3.98 -12.48
N SER A 19 26.64 -5.14 -12.23
CA SER A 19 28.03 -5.41 -12.57
C SER A 19 28.19 -5.77 -14.05
N SER A 20 28.39 -4.77 -14.88
CA SER A 20 29.26 -4.89 -16.05
C SER A 20 29.90 -3.53 -16.34
N PRO A 21 31.23 -3.43 -16.44
CA PRO A 21 31.87 -2.26 -17.03
C PRO A 21 31.67 -2.35 -18.54
N VAL A 22 30.49 -1.98 -19.04
CA VAL A 22 30.23 -1.96 -20.48
C VAL A 22 30.63 -0.58 -21.00
N TYR A 23 31.86 -0.53 -21.51
CA TYR A 23 32.18 0.39 -22.59
C TYR A 23 31.26 0.07 -23.78
N ALA A 24 30.63 1.11 -24.33
CA ALA A 24 29.84 1.17 -25.56
C ALA A 24 28.40 0.59 -25.53
N ALA A 25 27.40 1.47 -25.56
CA ALA A 25 26.23 1.37 -26.44
C ALA A 25 25.45 2.70 -26.50
N THR A 26 25.12 3.12 -27.71
CA THR A 26 24.61 4.44 -28.13
C THR A 26 23.09 4.63 -27.98
N GLN A 27 22.45 4.04 -26.97
CA GLN A 27 21.02 4.27 -26.66
C GLN A 27 20.80 4.11 -25.15
N PRO A 28 19.98 4.97 -24.50
CA PRO A 28 19.66 4.80 -23.09
C PRO A 28 18.93 3.46 -22.90
N SER A 29 19.56 2.52 -22.20
CA SER A 29 18.89 1.27 -21.83
C SER A 29 17.64 1.61 -21.00
N PRO A 30 16.48 1.00 -21.28
CA PRO A 30 15.30 1.17 -20.44
C PRO A 30 15.66 0.77 -19.01
N SER A 31 15.37 1.64 -18.05
CA SER A 31 15.75 1.41 -16.65
C SER A 31 15.20 0.06 -16.17
N MET A 32 16.09 -0.82 -15.71
CA MET A 32 15.71 -2.17 -15.25
C MET A 32 14.66 -2.16 -14.14
N VAL A 33 14.63 -1.11 -13.32
CA VAL A 33 13.64 -0.94 -12.25
C VAL A 33 12.21 -0.89 -12.80
N ASN A 34 12.00 -0.19 -13.92
CA ASN A 34 10.70 -0.10 -14.59
C ASN A 34 10.25 -1.42 -15.23
N GLN A 35 11.16 -2.39 -15.36
CA GLN A 35 10.84 -3.73 -15.88
C GLN A 35 10.53 -4.74 -14.76
N ILE A 36 11.03 -4.49 -13.54
CA ILE A 36 10.90 -5.42 -12.40
C ILE A 36 9.59 -5.19 -11.65
N LEU A 37 9.18 -3.94 -11.46
CA LEU A 37 7.96 -3.59 -10.73
C LEU A 37 6.81 -3.28 -11.70
N PRO A 38 5.58 -3.75 -11.43
CA PRO A 38 4.43 -3.42 -12.26
C PRO A 38 4.21 -1.91 -12.33
N THR A 39 3.71 -1.48 -13.48
CA THR A 39 3.36 -0.09 -13.77
C THR A 39 2.00 0.29 -13.19
N GLU A 40 1.79 1.58 -12.87
CA GLU A 40 0.50 2.15 -12.44
C GLU A 40 -0.66 1.68 -13.35
N GLN A 41 -0.46 1.69 -14.67
CA GLN A 41 -1.46 1.21 -15.62
C GLN A 41 -1.72 -0.30 -15.52
N GLN A 42 -0.71 -1.11 -15.22
CA GLN A 42 -0.88 -2.55 -15.00
C GLN A 42 -1.60 -2.87 -13.69
N ILE A 43 -1.52 -1.98 -12.69
CA ILE A 43 -2.30 -2.09 -11.44
C ILE A 43 -3.66 -1.37 -11.50
N GLY A 44 -3.96 -0.71 -12.62
CA GLY A 44 -5.26 -0.07 -12.89
C GLY A 44 -5.36 1.42 -12.71
N VAL A 45 -4.30 2.05 -12.23
CA VAL A 45 -4.27 3.46 -11.90
C VAL A 45 -4.16 4.25 -13.22
N THR A 46 -5.17 5.05 -13.51
CA THR A 46 -5.27 5.87 -14.73
C THR A 46 -5.25 7.35 -14.39
N THR A 47 -4.15 8.03 -14.72
CA THR A 47 -3.98 9.47 -14.46
C THR A 47 -3.27 10.16 -15.63
N GLY A 48 -3.50 11.47 -15.77
CA GLY A 48 -2.72 12.35 -16.64
C GLY A 48 -1.41 12.84 -16.01
N VAL A 49 -1.20 12.61 -14.71
CA VAL A 49 0.03 12.97 -14.00
C VAL A 49 1.03 11.83 -14.12
N THR A 50 2.23 12.14 -14.61
CA THR A 50 3.30 11.14 -14.70
C THR A 50 4.02 11.02 -13.35
N PRO A 51 4.19 9.81 -12.80
CA PRO A 51 4.95 9.65 -11.56
C PRO A 51 6.42 10.07 -11.73
N THR A 52 6.97 10.78 -10.74
CA THR A 52 8.34 11.33 -10.78
C THR A 52 9.39 10.24 -10.98
N TYR A 53 9.22 9.09 -10.33
CA TYR A 53 10.12 7.93 -10.47
C TYR A 53 10.06 7.27 -11.85
N ARG A 54 9.11 7.63 -12.71
CA ARG A 54 9.10 7.20 -14.11
C ARG A 54 9.86 8.14 -15.02
N THR A 55 9.72 9.45 -14.78
CA THR A 55 10.52 10.47 -15.46
C THR A 55 11.99 10.29 -15.11
N TYR A 56 12.27 10.12 -13.82
CA TYR A 56 13.61 9.92 -13.28
C TYR A 56 13.62 8.61 -12.47
N PRO A 57 14.00 7.47 -13.08
CA PRO A 57 14.12 6.21 -12.36
C PRO A 57 15.27 6.24 -11.34
N PRO A 58 15.33 5.27 -10.38
CA PRO A 58 16.29 5.33 -9.28
C PRO A 58 17.75 5.45 -9.70
N ASP A 59 18.11 4.89 -10.85
CA ASP A 59 19.45 4.97 -11.48
C ASP A 59 19.85 6.40 -11.87
N ARG A 60 18.90 7.34 -11.96
CA ARG A 60 19.19 8.76 -12.20
C ARG A 60 19.67 9.50 -10.96
N TYR A 61 19.57 8.88 -9.78
CA TYR A 61 19.94 9.46 -8.49
C TYR A 61 21.31 8.96 -7.98
N ALA A 62 22.21 8.53 -8.88
CA ALA A 62 23.61 8.34 -8.52
C ALA A 62 24.24 9.68 -8.09
N PHE A 63 25.29 9.64 -7.27
CA PHE A 63 26.09 10.82 -6.95
C PHE A 63 27.24 10.95 -7.94
N ASP A 64 27.51 12.16 -8.43
CA ASP A 64 28.53 12.39 -9.45
C ASP A 64 29.81 13.00 -8.85
N LEU A 65 30.98 12.69 -9.42
CA LEU A 65 32.24 13.35 -9.07
C LEU A 65 32.59 14.38 -10.16
N GLY A 66 33.10 15.53 -9.73
CA GLY A 66 33.49 16.62 -10.62
C GLY A 66 34.79 16.39 -11.39
N TYR A 67 35.35 15.19 -11.31
CA TYR A 67 36.62 14.81 -11.90
C TYR A 67 36.60 13.32 -12.24
N ASN A 68 37.47 12.92 -13.17
CA ASN A 68 37.57 11.53 -13.63
C ASN A 68 38.72 10.77 -12.96
N LEU A 69 38.62 9.45 -12.84
CA LEU A 69 39.66 8.62 -12.21
C LEU A 69 40.96 8.69 -13.03
N VAL A 70 40.81 8.78 -14.35
CA VAL A 70 41.90 9.01 -15.29
C VAL A 70 41.72 10.42 -15.84
N THR A 71 42.67 11.31 -15.54
CA THR A 71 42.76 12.63 -16.16
C THR A 71 43.95 12.66 -17.11
N TRP A 72 43.77 13.36 -18.23
CA TRP A 72 44.84 13.57 -19.20
C TRP A 72 45.46 14.95 -18.95
N GLU A 73 46.62 15.00 -18.31
CA GLU A 73 47.33 16.27 -18.13
C GLU A 73 48.05 16.67 -19.43
N TRP A 74 47.94 17.95 -19.78
CA TRP A 74 48.54 18.66 -20.92
C TRP A 74 49.16 17.81 -22.04
N GLY A 75 48.41 17.65 -23.14
CA GLY A 75 48.92 17.13 -24.41
C GLY A 75 48.65 15.65 -24.70
N GLY A 76 47.68 15.02 -24.01
CA GLY A 76 47.17 13.69 -24.35
C GLY A 76 48.15 12.52 -24.16
N LEU A 77 49.29 12.75 -23.50
CA LEU A 77 50.40 11.80 -23.48
C LEU A 77 50.72 11.20 -22.10
N LYS A 78 50.09 11.68 -21.02
CA LYS A 78 50.27 11.09 -19.68
C LYS A 78 48.93 10.98 -18.93
N PRO A 79 48.41 9.75 -18.70
CA PRO A 79 47.30 9.55 -17.79
C PRO A 79 47.78 9.76 -16.35
N SER A 80 47.16 10.70 -15.64
CA SER A 80 47.27 10.80 -14.18
C SER A 80 46.13 10.00 -13.55
N LEU A 81 46.45 9.18 -12.55
CA LEU A 81 45.47 8.45 -11.76
C LEU A 81 45.15 9.28 -10.53
N ASN A 82 43.91 9.76 -10.45
CA ASN A 82 43.39 10.37 -9.24
C ASN A 82 43.20 9.31 -8.15
N ASP A 83 43.11 9.75 -6.89
CA ASP A 83 42.98 8.83 -5.75
C ASP A 83 41.78 7.89 -5.94
N PRO A 84 41.99 6.55 -5.92
CA PRO A 84 40.91 5.60 -6.20
C PRO A 84 39.91 5.47 -5.05
N ILE A 85 40.30 5.89 -3.83
CA ILE A 85 39.47 5.77 -2.62
C ILE A 85 38.19 6.62 -2.74
N PRO A 86 38.25 7.92 -3.10
CA PRO A 86 37.07 8.73 -3.38
C PRO A 86 36.11 8.13 -4.42
N PHE A 87 36.65 7.59 -5.52
CA PHE A 87 35.83 6.93 -6.55
C PHE A 87 35.08 5.73 -6.00
N LEU A 88 35.78 4.85 -5.28
CA LEU A 88 35.16 3.67 -4.68
C LEU A 88 34.10 4.07 -3.64
N GLY A 89 34.40 5.06 -2.80
CA GLY A 89 33.45 5.56 -1.81
C GLY A 89 32.20 6.18 -2.45
N ASN A 90 32.36 6.96 -3.53
CA ASN A 90 31.24 7.55 -4.26
C ASN A 90 30.39 6.49 -5.00
N ALA A 91 31.03 5.44 -5.53
CA ALA A 91 30.30 4.32 -6.11
C ALA A 91 29.46 3.60 -5.05
N ILE A 92 30.04 3.31 -3.88
CA ILE A 92 29.32 2.66 -2.77
C ILE A 92 28.17 3.55 -2.27
N SER A 93 28.39 4.85 -2.08
CA SER A 93 27.31 5.77 -1.64
C SER A 93 26.18 5.81 -2.66
N SER A 94 26.50 5.91 -3.95
CA SER A 94 25.52 5.88 -5.04
C SER A 94 24.73 4.57 -5.04
N TRP A 95 25.38 3.43 -4.85
CA TRP A 95 24.71 2.12 -4.81
C TRP A 95 23.74 2.01 -3.64
N ILE A 96 24.15 2.45 -2.46
CA ILE A 96 23.28 2.48 -1.27
C ILE A 96 22.09 3.40 -1.54
N PHE A 97 22.32 4.57 -2.14
CA PHE A 97 21.28 5.54 -2.42
C PHE A 97 20.27 5.04 -3.45
N ILE A 98 20.73 4.51 -4.58
CA ILE A 98 19.89 3.88 -5.62
C ILE A 98 19.06 2.74 -5.01
N GLY A 99 19.68 1.91 -4.17
CA GLY A 99 19.00 0.85 -3.43
C GLY A 99 17.87 1.38 -2.53
N SER A 100 18.10 2.51 -1.85
CA SER A 100 17.07 3.18 -1.05
C SER A 100 15.91 3.70 -1.92
N GLY A 101 16.21 4.24 -3.11
CA GLY A 101 15.19 4.62 -4.10
C GLY A 101 14.34 3.44 -4.54
N PHE A 102 14.95 2.29 -4.83
CA PHE A 102 14.22 1.07 -5.17
C PHE A 102 13.30 0.60 -4.02
N ILE A 103 13.79 0.61 -2.79
CA ILE A 103 12.99 0.26 -1.59
C ILE A 103 11.79 1.19 -1.44
N THR A 104 12.00 2.50 -1.61
CA THR A 104 10.92 3.50 -1.57
C THR A 104 9.88 3.22 -2.66
N ARG A 105 10.31 2.95 -3.91
CA ARG A 105 9.39 2.63 -5.01
C ARG A 105 8.56 1.39 -4.72
N PHE A 106 9.18 0.36 -4.13
CA PHE A 106 8.45 -0.85 -3.73
C PHE A 106 7.43 -0.56 -2.62
N GLY A 107 7.78 0.29 -1.64
CA GLY A 107 6.84 0.74 -0.61
C GLY A 107 5.65 1.52 -1.18
N VAL A 108 5.90 2.39 -2.17
CA VAL A 108 4.85 3.10 -2.92
C VAL A 108 3.95 2.11 -3.65
N PHE A 109 4.51 1.16 -4.39
CA PHE A 109 3.75 0.11 -5.09
C PHE A 109 2.84 -0.69 -4.14
N LEU A 110 3.32 -1.05 -2.95
CA LEU A 110 2.49 -1.74 -1.96
C LEU A 110 1.33 -0.87 -1.48
N SER A 111 1.57 0.41 -1.23
CA SER A 111 0.52 1.37 -0.87
C SER A 111 -0.50 1.50 -2.00
N GLU A 112 -0.05 1.67 -3.25
CA GLU A 112 -0.92 1.73 -4.43
C GLU A 112 -1.80 0.49 -4.53
N LEU A 113 -1.23 -0.71 -4.36
CA LEU A 113 -1.97 -1.97 -4.35
C LEU A 113 -3.01 -2.06 -3.23
N GLY A 114 -2.69 -1.55 -2.03
CA GLY A 114 -3.60 -1.58 -0.89
C GLY A 114 -4.75 -0.59 -0.99
N PHE A 115 -4.53 0.55 -1.64
CA PHE A 115 -5.56 1.57 -1.82
C PHE A 115 -6.40 1.38 -3.08
N HIS A 116 -5.82 0.84 -4.14
CA HIS A 116 -6.56 0.52 -5.35
C HIS A 116 -7.46 -0.71 -5.14
N THR A 117 -8.55 -0.80 -5.91
CA THR A 117 -9.54 -1.89 -5.81
C THR A 117 -9.43 -2.92 -6.92
N GLN A 118 -8.50 -2.73 -7.88
CA GLN A 118 -8.36 -3.65 -9.01
C GLN A 118 -8.12 -5.09 -8.57
N LEU A 119 -7.37 -5.31 -7.48
CA LEU A 119 -7.19 -6.65 -6.94
C LEU A 119 -8.55 -7.33 -6.65
N VAL A 120 -9.50 -6.59 -6.09
CA VAL A 120 -10.86 -7.08 -5.86
C VAL A 120 -11.63 -7.20 -7.17
N ASN A 121 -11.50 -6.24 -8.10
CA ASN A 121 -12.19 -6.27 -9.38
C ASN A 121 -11.80 -7.46 -10.25
N ASP A 122 -10.52 -7.81 -10.27
CA ASP A 122 -10.02 -8.98 -11.00
C ASP A 122 -10.59 -10.27 -10.39
N GLN A 123 -10.61 -10.38 -9.06
CA GLN A 123 -11.17 -11.52 -8.35
C GLN A 123 -12.70 -11.59 -8.45
N LEU A 124 -13.39 -10.45 -8.55
CA LEU A 124 -14.84 -10.38 -8.67
C LEU A 124 -15.34 -11.12 -9.91
N SER A 125 -14.59 -11.11 -11.01
CA SER A 125 -14.92 -11.89 -12.21
C SER A 125 -14.99 -13.41 -11.93
N ALA A 126 -14.12 -13.92 -11.05
CA ALA A 126 -14.09 -15.32 -10.64
C ALA A 126 -15.13 -15.66 -9.56
N VAL A 127 -15.44 -14.70 -8.68
CA VAL A 127 -16.38 -14.90 -7.56
C VAL A 127 -17.84 -14.72 -7.97
N THR A 128 -18.12 -13.89 -8.98
CA THR A 128 -19.50 -13.60 -9.42
C THR A 128 -20.29 -14.86 -9.81
N PRO A 129 -19.77 -15.80 -10.62
CA PRO A 129 -20.48 -17.03 -10.95
C PRO A 129 -20.76 -17.91 -9.73
N LEU A 130 -19.83 -17.96 -8.76
CA LEU A 130 -20.02 -18.68 -7.50
C LEU A 130 -21.14 -18.06 -6.67
N LEU A 131 -21.18 -16.74 -6.56
CA LEU A 131 -22.24 -16.04 -5.82
C LEU A 131 -23.61 -16.23 -6.47
N ILE A 132 -23.71 -16.14 -7.80
CA ILE A 132 -24.94 -16.42 -8.55
C ILE A 132 -25.37 -17.87 -8.32
N GLY A 133 -24.43 -18.81 -8.37
CA GLY A 133 -24.67 -20.21 -8.06
C GLY A 133 -25.20 -20.42 -6.64
N LEU A 134 -24.59 -19.80 -5.63
CA LEU A 134 -25.03 -19.88 -4.23
C LEU A 134 -26.41 -19.22 -4.05
N ARG A 135 -26.69 -18.10 -4.72
CA ARG A 135 -28.01 -17.44 -4.69
C ARG A 135 -29.09 -18.37 -5.24
N GLN A 136 -28.88 -18.99 -6.40
CA GLN A 136 -29.88 -19.84 -7.03
C GLN A 136 -30.03 -21.19 -6.31
N SER A 137 -28.91 -21.83 -5.96
CA SER A 137 -28.90 -23.19 -5.38
C SER A 137 -29.19 -23.22 -3.89
N LEU A 138 -28.62 -22.29 -3.11
CA LEU A 138 -28.85 -22.23 -1.66
C LEU A 138 -30.01 -21.32 -1.33
N PHE A 139 -29.91 -20.03 -1.64
CA PHE A 139 -30.90 -19.06 -1.16
C PHE A 139 -32.29 -19.35 -1.73
N GLY A 140 -32.42 -19.47 -3.05
CA GLY A 140 -33.71 -19.76 -3.70
C GLY A 140 -34.33 -21.08 -3.25
N ARG A 141 -33.53 -22.14 -3.10
CA ARG A 141 -34.05 -23.49 -2.78
C ARG A 141 -34.36 -23.68 -1.30
N PHE A 142 -33.57 -23.06 -0.39
CA PHE A 142 -33.75 -23.22 1.05
C PHE A 142 -34.63 -22.14 1.70
N LEU A 143 -34.96 -21.06 0.99
CA LEU A 143 -35.85 -20.01 1.49
C LEU A 143 -37.23 -20.53 1.94
N PRO A 144 -37.91 -21.44 1.21
CA PRO A 144 -39.16 -22.04 1.69
C PRO A 144 -39.00 -22.75 3.05
N PHE A 145 -37.88 -23.46 3.25
CA PHE A 145 -37.60 -24.13 4.53
C PHE A 145 -37.35 -23.11 5.66
N SER A 146 -36.68 -22.00 5.35
CA SER A 146 -36.50 -20.91 6.31
C SER A 146 -37.84 -20.27 6.73
N LEU A 147 -38.75 -20.06 5.77
CA LEU A 147 -40.11 -19.57 6.05
C LEU A 147 -40.95 -20.57 6.87
N ILE A 148 -40.84 -21.87 6.58
CA ILE A 148 -41.48 -22.91 7.39
C ILE A 148 -40.94 -22.89 8.82
N ALA A 149 -39.62 -22.77 8.99
CA ALA A 149 -38.98 -22.68 10.30
C ALA A 149 -39.40 -21.41 11.06
N LEU A 150 -39.56 -20.27 10.36
CA LEU A 150 -40.15 -19.06 10.92
C LEU A 150 -41.59 -19.32 11.39
N GLY A 151 -42.41 -20.00 10.60
CA GLY A 151 -43.77 -20.39 10.97
C GLY A 151 -43.83 -21.24 12.24
N PHE A 152 -42.96 -22.26 12.34
CA PHE A 152 -42.83 -23.05 13.57
C PHE A 152 -42.40 -22.22 14.77
N TRP A 153 -41.48 -21.26 14.58
CA TRP A 153 -41.06 -20.35 15.64
C TRP A 153 -42.20 -19.45 16.12
N VAL A 154 -42.99 -18.91 15.19
CA VAL A 154 -44.18 -18.08 15.49
C VAL A 154 -45.19 -18.87 16.31
N VAL A 155 -45.52 -20.10 15.90
CA VAL A 155 -46.43 -20.98 16.63
C VAL A 155 -45.90 -21.28 18.04
N LYS A 156 -44.62 -21.65 18.14
CA LYS A 156 -43.97 -21.91 19.43
C LYS A 156 -44.07 -20.71 20.37
N LYS A 157 -43.62 -19.54 19.92
CA LYS A 157 -43.53 -18.33 20.77
C LYS A 157 -44.88 -17.67 21.05
N GLY A 158 -45.81 -17.75 20.10
CA GLY A 158 -47.14 -17.19 20.22
C GLY A 158 -48.06 -18.03 21.11
N MET A 159 -48.14 -19.34 20.84
CA MET A 159 -49.12 -20.22 21.48
C MET A 159 -48.61 -20.90 22.75
N PHE A 160 -47.35 -21.33 22.79
CA PHE A 160 -46.82 -22.07 23.94
C PHE A 160 -46.19 -21.15 24.98
N ASP A 161 -45.47 -20.11 24.53
CA ASP A 161 -44.78 -19.17 25.44
C ASP A 161 -45.62 -17.92 25.78
N ASN A 162 -46.83 -17.77 25.21
CA ASN A 162 -47.75 -16.62 25.41
C ASN A 162 -47.08 -15.23 25.26
N GLN A 163 -46.22 -15.05 24.26
CA GLN A 163 -45.47 -13.79 24.02
C GLN A 163 -45.85 -13.13 22.67
N PRO A 164 -47.10 -12.66 22.48
CA PRO A 164 -47.56 -12.14 21.18
C PRO A 164 -46.81 -10.89 20.72
N ALA A 165 -46.41 -10.00 21.62
CA ALA A 165 -45.62 -8.81 21.29
C ALA A 165 -44.23 -9.17 20.71
N ARG A 166 -43.63 -10.25 21.21
CA ARG A 166 -42.33 -10.76 20.72
C ARG A 166 -42.45 -11.44 19.36
N VAL A 167 -43.60 -12.06 19.09
CA VAL A 167 -43.90 -12.62 17.78
C VAL A 167 -44.03 -11.51 16.74
N TRP A 168 -44.80 -10.45 17.01
CA TRP A 168 -44.96 -9.33 16.08
C TRP A 168 -43.66 -8.62 15.74
N SER A 169 -42.84 -8.31 16.74
CA SER A 169 -41.50 -7.73 16.52
C SER A 169 -40.57 -8.69 15.76
N GLY A 170 -40.63 -9.99 16.06
CA GLY A 170 -39.87 -11.02 15.35
C GLY A 170 -40.26 -11.15 13.88
N VAL A 171 -41.56 -11.20 13.58
CA VAL A 171 -42.06 -11.29 12.20
C VAL A 171 -41.70 -10.04 11.42
N LEU A 172 -41.91 -8.84 11.98
CA LEU A 172 -41.54 -7.58 11.33
C LEU A 172 -40.04 -7.53 10.98
N ALA A 173 -39.18 -7.87 11.94
CA ALA A 173 -37.74 -7.93 11.70
C ALA A 173 -37.37 -9.02 10.65
N SER A 174 -38.08 -10.14 10.62
CA SER A 174 -37.87 -11.20 9.61
C SER A 174 -38.21 -10.70 8.21
N VAL A 175 -39.30 -9.94 8.08
CA VAL A 175 -39.70 -9.29 6.83
C VAL A 175 -38.63 -8.28 6.39
N VAL A 176 -38.10 -7.48 7.31
CA VAL A 176 -37.01 -6.54 7.00
C VAL A 176 -35.75 -7.27 6.54
N VAL A 177 -35.36 -8.36 7.20
CA VAL A 177 -34.19 -9.17 6.81
C VAL A 177 -34.41 -9.86 5.46
N LEU A 178 -35.62 -10.38 5.21
CA LEU A 178 -36.00 -10.96 3.92
C LEU A 178 -35.97 -9.92 2.81
N ALA A 179 -36.58 -8.75 3.02
CA ALA A 179 -36.59 -7.66 2.07
C ALA A 179 -35.18 -7.17 1.77
N GLY A 180 -34.36 -6.97 2.81
CA GLY A 180 -32.95 -6.59 2.67
C GLY A 180 -32.12 -7.67 1.98
N GLY A 181 -32.33 -8.94 2.30
CA GLY A 181 -31.65 -10.06 1.66
C GLY A 181 -32.05 -10.23 0.19
N LEU A 182 -33.33 -10.11 -0.13
CA LEU A 182 -33.83 -10.15 -1.52
C LEU A 182 -33.32 -8.94 -2.31
N PHE A 183 -33.33 -7.75 -1.73
CA PHE A 183 -32.77 -6.55 -2.33
C PHE A 183 -31.27 -6.72 -2.60
N PHE A 184 -30.50 -7.16 -1.59
CA PHE A 184 -29.08 -7.42 -1.73
C PHE A 184 -28.81 -8.48 -2.81
N MET A 185 -29.55 -9.60 -2.80
CA MET A 185 -29.40 -10.67 -3.79
C MET A 185 -29.79 -10.24 -5.21
N ALA A 186 -30.84 -9.43 -5.35
CA ALA A 186 -31.30 -8.94 -6.65
C ALA A 186 -30.25 -8.03 -7.31
N ASN A 187 -29.60 -7.16 -6.52
CA ASN A 187 -28.57 -6.24 -7.00
C ASN A 187 -27.17 -6.88 -7.05
N SER A 188 -26.87 -7.88 -6.24
CA SER A 188 -25.54 -8.55 -6.20
C SER A 188 -25.27 -9.55 -7.33
N GLY A 189 -26.17 -9.73 -8.31
CA GLY A 189 -25.93 -10.63 -9.45
C GLY A 189 -25.18 -9.94 -10.60
N PRO A 190 -25.74 -8.88 -11.20
CA PRO A 190 -25.08 -8.07 -12.22
C PRO A 190 -24.15 -6.97 -11.63
N ASP A 191 -24.42 -6.52 -10.40
CA ASP A 191 -23.85 -5.29 -9.82
C ASP A 191 -23.11 -5.51 -8.48
N ILE A 192 -22.29 -6.58 -8.35
CA ILE A 192 -21.27 -6.64 -7.25
C ILE A 192 -20.29 -5.46 -7.34
N ARG A 193 -20.34 -4.71 -8.44
CA ARG A 193 -19.81 -3.35 -8.56
C ARG A 193 -20.16 -2.46 -7.37
N PHE A 194 -21.30 -2.62 -6.68
CA PHE A 194 -21.56 -1.86 -5.45
C PHE A 194 -20.42 -1.96 -4.42
N LEU A 195 -19.82 -3.14 -4.24
CA LEU A 195 -18.67 -3.28 -3.32
C LEU A 195 -17.45 -2.54 -3.87
N SER A 196 -17.12 -2.73 -5.15
CA SER A 196 -16.02 -1.98 -5.79
C SER A 196 -16.26 -0.50 -5.67
N THR A 197 -17.40 0.00 -6.15
CA THR A 197 -17.82 1.39 -6.12
C THR A 197 -17.80 1.96 -4.70
N ALA A 198 -18.30 1.24 -3.69
CA ALA A 198 -18.20 1.68 -2.31
C ALA A 198 -16.74 1.75 -1.84
N MET A 199 -15.91 0.76 -2.20
CA MET A 199 -14.47 0.81 -1.89
C MET A 199 -13.74 1.90 -2.66
N ASP A 200 -14.16 2.21 -3.88
CA ASP A 200 -13.62 3.26 -4.75
C ASP A 200 -13.99 4.63 -4.19
N GLU A 201 -15.26 4.85 -3.84
CA GLU A 201 -15.74 6.05 -3.16
C GLU A 201 -15.04 6.26 -1.82
N LEU A 202 -14.87 5.20 -1.02
CA LEU A 202 -14.13 5.30 0.24
C LEU A 202 -12.64 5.58 0.01
N SER A 203 -12.06 5.07 -1.08
CA SER A 203 -10.69 5.40 -1.47
C SER A 203 -10.58 6.85 -1.89
N GLN A 204 -11.54 7.36 -2.69
CA GLN A 204 -11.63 8.74 -3.13
C GLN A 204 -11.76 9.71 -1.96
N VAL A 205 -12.69 9.46 -1.03
CA VAL A 205 -12.85 10.31 0.17
C VAL A 205 -11.57 10.32 0.99
N THR A 206 -10.95 9.15 1.15
CA THR A 206 -9.74 9.06 1.96
C THR A 206 -8.58 9.75 1.26
N MET A 207 -8.30 9.43 -0.01
CA MET A 207 -7.23 10.02 -0.81
C MET A 207 -7.40 11.52 -1.05
N GLY A 208 -8.62 11.98 -1.30
CA GLY A 208 -8.92 13.40 -1.44
C GLY A 208 -8.62 14.16 -0.16
N SER A 209 -8.96 13.59 1.00
CA SER A 209 -8.57 14.19 2.29
C SER A 209 -7.05 14.13 2.55
N LEU A 210 -6.33 13.18 1.95
CA LEU A 210 -4.86 13.15 2.03
C LEU A 210 -4.23 14.19 1.12
N ALA A 211 -4.81 14.42 -0.05
CA ALA A 211 -4.29 15.32 -1.07
C ALA A 211 -4.72 16.78 -0.85
N GLU A 212 -5.83 17.06 -0.18
CA GLU A 212 -6.38 18.42 0.03
C GLU A 212 -5.37 19.43 0.61
N PRO A 213 -4.57 19.11 1.64
CA PRO A 213 -3.54 20.02 2.14
C PRO A 213 -2.43 20.34 1.11
N PHE A 214 -2.28 19.48 0.09
CA PHE A 214 -1.22 19.56 -0.92
C PHE A 214 -1.73 20.13 -2.25
N GLN A 215 -2.99 19.89 -2.62
CA GLN A 215 -3.61 20.41 -3.84
C GLN A 215 -3.84 21.93 -3.79
N GLN A 216 -3.93 22.54 -2.61
CA GLN A 216 -3.99 24.00 -2.46
C GLN A 216 -2.74 24.72 -3.00
N VAL A 217 -1.66 23.99 -3.31
CA VAL A 217 -0.41 24.53 -3.86
C VAL A 217 -0.33 24.42 -5.39
N GLU A 218 -1.04 23.48 -6.03
CA GLU A 218 -0.85 23.16 -7.46
C GLU A 218 -2.06 23.45 -8.39
N GLY A 219 -3.20 23.89 -7.86
CA GLY A 219 -4.21 24.60 -8.67
C GLY A 219 -4.88 23.81 -9.81
N THR A 220 -5.02 22.48 -9.71
CA THR A 220 -5.69 21.68 -10.76
C THR A 220 -7.19 21.53 -10.50
N SER A 221 -8.01 22.09 -11.41
CA SER A 221 -9.47 22.02 -11.39
C SER A 221 -10.00 21.07 -12.47
N SER A 222 -11.05 20.31 -12.12
CA SER A 222 -11.91 19.46 -12.97
C SER A 222 -11.33 18.12 -13.46
N MET A 223 -11.44 17.09 -12.62
CA MET A 223 -11.35 15.68 -13.03
C MET A 223 -12.64 14.94 -12.66
N THR A 224 -12.96 13.85 -13.37
CA THR A 224 -14.06 12.96 -12.94
C THR A 224 -13.68 12.22 -11.65
N PRO A 225 -14.66 11.84 -10.79
CA PRO A 225 -14.36 11.31 -9.45
C PRO A 225 -13.40 10.11 -9.41
N GLY A 226 -13.47 9.20 -10.39
CA GLY A 226 -12.55 8.05 -10.49
C GLY A 226 -11.11 8.43 -10.85
N GLN A 227 -10.94 9.33 -11.83
CA GLN A 227 -9.63 9.85 -12.22
C GLN A 227 -9.01 10.73 -11.13
N ALA A 228 -9.83 11.35 -10.27
CA ALA A 228 -9.36 12.14 -9.15
C ALA A 228 -8.61 11.27 -8.11
N ALA A 229 -9.17 10.12 -7.70
CA ALA A 229 -8.49 9.23 -6.75
C ALA A 229 -7.17 8.65 -7.30
N ASP A 230 -7.16 8.21 -8.55
CA ASP A 230 -5.95 7.69 -9.19
C ASP A 230 -4.87 8.76 -9.29
N THR A 231 -5.28 9.99 -9.61
CA THR A 231 -4.37 11.14 -9.66
C THR A 231 -3.85 11.51 -8.27
N GLU A 232 -4.71 11.50 -7.25
CA GLU A 232 -4.33 11.77 -5.85
C GLU A 232 -3.37 10.72 -5.29
N LEU A 233 -3.55 9.46 -5.68
CA LEU A 233 -2.65 8.38 -5.32
C LEU A 233 -1.26 8.60 -5.94
N VAL A 234 -1.21 9.01 -7.21
CA VAL A 234 0.07 9.34 -7.89
C VAL A 234 0.71 10.61 -7.32
N ILE A 235 -0.07 11.63 -6.96
CA ILE A 235 0.44 12.82 -6.26
C ILE A 235 1.06 12.42 -4.91
N THR A 236 0.37 11.57 -4.15
CA THR A 236 0.89 11.04 -2.87
C THR A 236 2.17 10.22 -3.08
N ALA A 237 2.21 9.40 -4.14
CA ALA A 237 3.40 8.64 -4.51
C ALA A 237 4.59 9.55 -4.86
N ASN A 238 4.33 10.63 -5.62
CA ASN A 238 5.33 11.64 -5.95
C ASN A 238 5.84 12.36 -4.71
N GLN A 239 4.97 12.65 -3.74
CA GLN A 239 5.36 13.26 -2.48
C GLN A 239 6.27 12.34 -1.65
N VAL A 240 5.92 11.05 -1.54
CA VAL A 240 6.78 10.06 -0.87
C VAL A 240 8.14 9.97 -1.57
N TRP A 241 8.14 9.95 -2.91
CA TRP A 241 9.36 9.94 -3.70
C TRP A 241 10.21 11.19 -3.49
N ASP A 242 9.58 12.36 -3.48
CA ASP A 242 10.24 13.64 -3.24
C ASP A 242 10.92 13.64 -1.86
N LEU A 243 10.17 13.25 -0.83
CA LEU A 243 10.59 13.27 0.57
C LEU A 243 11.71 12.26 0.88
N LEU A 244 11.68 11.07 0.27
CA LEU A 244 12.61 9.98 0.59
C LEU A 244 13.75 9.81 -0.42
N VAL A 245 13.63 10.36 -1.63
CA VAL A 245 14.61 10.17 -2.70
C VAL A 245 15.08 11.49 -3.28
N THR A 246 14.18 12.32 -3.80
CA THR A 246 14.61 13.55 -4.50
C THR A 246 15.34 14.51 -3.56
N ARG A 247 14.75 14.88 -2.41
CA ARG A 247 15.39 15.84 -1.50
C ARG A 247 16.70 15.30 -0.92
N PRO A 248 16.79 14.07 -0.40
CA PRO A 248 18.06 13.54 0.08
C PRO A 248 19.14 13.44 -1.01
N TRP A 249 18.76 13.22 -2.28
CA TRP A 249 19.70 13.25 -3.39
C TRP A 249 20.20 14.66 -3.66
N VAL A 250 19.31 15.66 -3.75
CA VAL A 250 19.69 17.06 -3.94
C VAL A 250 20.68 17.50 -2.85
N ILE A 251 20.43 17.09 -1.62
CA ILE A 251 21.33 17.32 -0.48
C ILE A 251 22.69 16.66 -0.69
N GLY A 252 22.74 15.40 -1.12
CA GLY A 252 24.03 14.70 -1.32
C GLY A 252 24.81 15.16 -2.56
N GLU A 253 24.11 15.58 -3.60
CA GLU A 253 24.71 15.98 -4.88
C GLU A 253 25.16 17.44 -4.86
N PHE A 254 24.34 18.33 -4.32
CA PHE A 254 24.55 19.79 -4.37
C PHE A 254 24.79 20.45 -3.01
N ASP A 255 24.73 19.70 -1.90
CA ASP A 255 24.82 20.24 -0.52
C ASP A 255 23.76 21.32 -0.20
N GLN A 256 22.61 21.26 -0.89
CA GLN A 256 21.53 22.25 -0.73
C GLN A 256 20.36 21.70 0.08
N THR A 257 19.87 22.53 1.00
CA THR A 257 18.71 22.23 1.87
C THR A 257 17.38 22.62 1.23
N ASP A 258 17.41 23.65 0.38
CA ASP A 258 16.24 24.21 -0.27
C ASP A 258 16.22 23.80 -1.73
N ALA A 259 15.04 23.46 -2.25
CA ALA A 259 14.84 23.17 -3.67
C ALA A 259 14.81 24.46 -4.52
N GLN A 260 15.64 25.45 -4.20
CA GLN A 260 15.84 26.58 -5.11
C GLN A 260 16.60 26.05 -6.34
N PRO A 261 16.13 26.35 -7.55
CA PRO A 261 16.76 25.81 -8.75
C PRO A 261 18.18 26.39 -8.86
N ILE A 262 19.16 25.49 -9.03
CA ILE A 262 20.53 25.90 -9.32
C ILE A 262 20.56 26.15 -10.82
N LEU A 263 20.74 27.41 -11.20
CA LEU A 263 20.61 27.82 -12.59
C LEU A 263 21.96 27.76 -13.30
N VAL A 264 21.96 27.23 -14.52
CA VAL A 264 23.14 27.21 -15.38
C VAL A 264 23.59 28.64 -15.69
N THR A 265 24.86 28.95 -15.42
CA THR A 265 25.43 30.25 -15.72
C THR A 265 25.83 30.35 -17.20
N PRO A 266 25.94 31.56 -17.78
CA PRO A 266 26.44 31.73 -19.15
C PRO A 266 27.85 31.15 -19.37
N ALA A 267 28.69 31.20 -18.33
CA ALA A 267 30.04 30.66 -18.37
C ALA A 267 30.02 29.13 -18.42
N GLU A 268 29.17 28.49 -17.61
CA GLU A 268 28.95 27.05 -17.62
C GLU A 268 28.40 26.56 -18.95
N ALA A 269 27.36 27.19 -19.48
CA ALA A 269 26.78 26.83 -20.77
C ALA A 269 27.84 26.85 -21.89
N THR A 270 28.67 27.90 -21.93
CA THR A 270 29.77 28.02 -22.90
C THR A 270 30.82 26.91 -22.74
N ALA A 271 31.15 26.55 -21.50
CA ALA A 271 32.11 25.49 -21.20
C ALA A 271 31.57 24.09 -21.57
N ILE A 272 30.29 23.84 -21.30
CA ILE A 272 29.58 22.62 -21.68
C ILE A 272 29.56 22.49 -23.20
N GLU A 273 29.14 23.54 -23.92
CA GLU A 273 29.10 23.53 -25.39
C GLU A 273 30.48 23.24 -26.01
N LYS A 274 31.53 23.87 -25.47
CA LYS A 274 32.90 23.66 -25.94
C LYS A 274 33.38 22.23 -25.71
N THR A 275 33.10 21.66 -24.53
CA THR A 275 33.52 20.30 -24.17
C THR A 275 32.73 19.27 -24.97
N ALA A 276 31.41 19.45 -25.07
CA ALA A 276 30.53 18.62 -25.87
C ALA A 276 30.92 18.62 -27.36
N ALA A 277 31.28 19.78 -27.91
CA ALA A 277 31.78 19.88 -29.29
C ALA A 277 33.13 19.17 -29.48
N THR A 278 34.02 19.23 -28.48
CA THR A 278 35.32 18.55 -28.53
C THR A 278 35.15 17.03 -28.51
N ASP A 279 34.23 16.53 -27.69
CA ASP A 279 33.98 15.11 -27.51
C ASP A 279 32.97 14.54 -28.52
N ASN A 280 32.48 15.35 -29.46
CA ASN A 280 31.43 15.02 -30.44
C ASN A 280 30.12 14.51 -29.80
N VAL A 281 29.76 15.08 -28.65
CA VAL A 281 28.54 14.76 -27.90
C VAL A 281 27.48 15.83 -28.17
N SER A 282 26.24 15.41 -28.47
CA SER A 282 25.11 16.34 -28.53
C SER A 282 24.57 16.58 -27.13
N LEU A 283 24.73 17.80 -26.63
CA LEU A 283 24.28 18.24 -25.31
C LEU A 283 23.82 19.70 -25.40
N PRO A 284 22.56 19.96 -25.80
CA PRO A 284 22.01 21.32 -25.82
C PRO A 284 21.76 21.78 -24.38
N VAL A 285 22.40 22.87 -23.97
CA VAL A 285 22.23 23.48 -22.65
C VAL A 285 22.16 24.99 -22.81
N SER A 286 21.16 25.62 -22.18
CA SER A 286 20.96 27.06 -22.21
C SER A 286 21.22 27.70 -20.84
N PRO A 287 21.72 28.95 -20.77
CA PRO A 287 21.80 29.68 -19.50
C PRO A 287 20.41 29.82 -18.87
N GLY A 288 20.32 29.61 -17.56
CA GLY A 288 19.06 29.65 -16.81
C GLY A 288 18.29 28.32 -16.74
N GLU A 289 18.80 27.25 -17.33
CA GLU A 289 18.27 25.89 -17.10
C GLU A 289 18.59 25.39 -15.69
N ASP A 290 17.78 24.47 -15.16
CA ASP A 290 17.94 23.92 -13.81
C ASP A 290 18.88 22.70 -13.82
N TRP A 291 20.00 22.81 -13.10
CA TRP A 291 20.98 21.73 -12.93
C TRP A 291 20.37 20.45 -12.37
N MET A 292 19.36 20.55 -11.50
CA MET A 292 18.70 19.37 -10.92
C MET A 292 17.93 18.57 -11.98
N VAL A 293 17.38 19.25 -12.99
CA VAL A 293 16.69 18.61 -14.13
C VAL A 293 17.74 18.03 -15.08
N LEU A 294 18.70 18.85 -15.49
CA LEU A 294 19.76 18.46 -16.43
C LEU A 294 20.54 17.23 -15.99
N MET A 295 20.94 17.14 -14.72
CA MET A 295 21.71 15.99 -14.20
C MET A 295 20.91 14.69 -14.20
N ARG A 296 19.57 14.75 -14.07
CA ARG A 296 18.70 13.56 -14.03
C ARG A 296 18.22 13.13 -15.42
N ASP A 297 18.19 14.04 -16.39
CA ASP A 297 17.84 13.76 -17.79
C ASP A 297 18.82 12.77 -18.45
N TYR A 298 20.06 12.72 -17.98
CA TYR A 298 21.10 11.81 -18.47
C TYR A 298 21.42 10.68 -17.47
N PRO A 299 21.62 9.44 -17.94
CA PRO A 299 21.91 8.31 -17.05
C PRO A 299 23.32 8.40 -16.47
N ASP A 300 23.52 7.79 -15.30
CA ASP A 300 24.84 7.63 -14.68
C ASP A 300 25.83 6.96 -15.66
N GLY A 301 27.07 7.44 -15.67
CA GLY A 301 28.13 7.00 -16.58
C GLY A 301 27.97 7.41 -18.05
N SER A 302 26.92 8.16 -18.42
CA SER A 302 26.84 8.75 -19.77
C SER A 302 27.88 9.85 -19.97
N GLN A 303 28.32 10.04 -21.21
CA GLN A 303 29.25 11.12 -21.55
C GLN A 303 28.63 12.50 -21.27
N GLN A 304 27.33 12.67 -21.53
CA GLN A 304 26.59 13.89 -21.24
C GLN A 304 26.65 14.23 -19.74
N ARG A 305 26.29 13.27 -18.88
CA ARG A 305 26.32 13.47 -17.42
C ARG A 305 27.73 13.70 -16.89
N THR A 306 28.73 13.05 -17.49
CA THR A 306 30.14 13.27 -17.13
C THR A 306 30.60 14.69 -17.50
N ILE A 307 30.23 15.21 -18.67
CA ILE A 307 30.54 16.60 -19.08
C ILE A 307 29.86 17.58 -18.12
N LEU A 308 28.59 17.34 -17.77
CA LEU A 308 27.84 18.15 -16.81
C LEU A 308 28.52 18.18 -15.43
N ALA A 309 28.81 17.00 -14.85
CA ALA A 309 29.44 16.87 -13.55
C ALA A 309 30.85 17.50 -13.50
N THR A 310 31.67 17.24 -14.53
CA THR A 310 33.04 17.80 -14.59
C THR A 310 33.05 19.30 -14.84
N THR A 311 32.09 19.85 -15.59
CA THR A 311 31.93 21.30 -15.73
C THR A 311 31.57 21.91 -14.38
N LEU A 312 30.59 21.35 -13.67
CA LEU A 312 30.15 21.85 -12.36
C LEU A 312 31.22 21.68 -11.26
N GLY A 313 32.13 20.73 -11.45
CA GLY A 313 33.27 20.47 -10.58
C GLY A 313 34.53 21.29 -10.88
N ASP A 314 34.56 22.09 -11.95
CA ASP A 314 35.77 22.77 -12.41
C ASP A 314 35.97 24.14 -11.71
N PRO A 315 36.97 24.29 -10.82
CA PRO A 315 37.19 25.54 -10.11
C PRO A 315 37.62 26.72 -11.00
N SER A 316 37.96 26.47 -12.28
CA SER A 316 38.31 27.50 -13.25
C SER A 316 37.10 28.17 -13.91
N ILE A 317 35.91 27.59 -13.77
CA ILE A 317 34.67 28.09 -14.34
C ILE A 317 33.95 28.99 -13.31
N ASN A 318 33.35 30.08 -13.80
CA ASN A 318 32.59 30.98 -12.94
C ASN A 318 31.17 30.43 -12.68
N HIS A 319 31.00 29.75 -11.56
CA HIS A 319 29.74 29.17 -11.07
C HIS A 319 28.83 30.18 -10.36
N ALA A 320 28.83 31.46 -10.74
CA ALA A 320 28.10 32.54 -10.06
C ALA A 320 26.76 32.12 -9.43
N GLY A 321 26.67 32.16 -8.09
CA GLY A 321 25.50 31.70 -7.32
C GLY A 321 25.72 30.40 -6.53
N HIS A 322 26.68 29.57 -6.96
CA HIS A 322 27.00 28.25 -6.39
C HIS A 322 28.51 27.93 -6.55
N ALA A 323 29.36 28.88 -6.13
CA ALA A 323 30.82 28.80 -6.26
C ALA A 323 31.49 27.70 -5.41
N ASP A 324 30.74 27.08 -4.51
CA ASP A 324 31.13 25.96 -3.67
C ASP A 324 31.03 24.59 -4.37
N MET A 325 30.34 24.51 -5.51
CA MET A 325 30.13 23.24 -6.24
C MET A 325 31.41 22.46 -6.58
N PRO A 326 32.55 23.08 -6.96
CA PRO A 326 33.81 22.36 -7.13
C PRO A 326 34.27 21.61 -5.88
N ASN A 327 34.00 22.15 -4.69
CA ASN A 327 34.33 21.48 -3.43
C ASN A 327 33.31 20.37 -3.11
N VAL A 328 32.03 20.61 -3.39
CA VAL A 328 30.93 19.65 -3.17
C VAL A 328 31.08 18.43 -4.09
N LEU A 329 31.54 18.61 -5.33
CA LEU A 329 31.79 17.53 -6.29
C LEU A 329 33.21 16.95 -6.19
N GLY A 330 34.04 17.49 -5.30
CA GLY A 330 35.42 17.08 -5.06
C GLY A 330 35.56 15.79 -4.24
N ALA A 331 36.79 15.32 -4.07
CA ALA A 331 37.10 14.09 -3.33
C ALA A 331 36.63 14.08 -1.86
N GLY A 332 36.51 15.25 -1.23
CA GLY A 332 36.15 15.40 0.18
C GLY A 332 34.67 15.13 0.51
N SER A 333 33.77 15.18 -0.47
CA SER A 333 32.32 15.04 -0.27
C SER A 333 31.82 13.60 -0.18
N VAL A 334 32.70 12.64 -0.43
CA VAL A 334 32.39 11.21 -0.41
C VAL A 334 31.85 10.75 0.95
N VAL A 335 32.42 11.25 2.04
CA VAL A 335 31.97 10.91 3.40
C VAL A 335 30.56 11.47 3.68
N PRO A 336 30.29 12.77 3.47
CA PRO A 336 28.93 13.31 3.55
C PRO A 336 27.90 12.53 2.72
N ARG A 337 28.20 12.20 1.46
CA ARG A 337 27.33 11.43 0.57
C ARG A 337 27.05 10.02 1.08
N MET A 338 28.07 9.35 1.61
CA MET A 338 27.91 8.04 2.25
C MET A 338 26.95 8.12 3.45
N VAL A 339 27.12 9.14 4.29
CA VAL A 339 26.26 9.36 5.45
C VAL A 339 24.81 9.59 5.01
N ILE A 340 24.59 10.45 4.02
CA ILE A 340 23.26 10.73 3.46
C ILE A 340 22.65 9.45 2.87
N ALA A 341 23.40 8.68 2.08
CA ALA A 341 22.94 7.41 1.52
C ALA A 341 22.52 6.41 2.59
N LEU A 342 23.30 6.26 3.67
CA LEU A 342 22.96 5.37 4.78
C LEU A 342 21.69 5.83 5.51
N PHE A 343 21.53 7.12 5.76
CA PHE A 343 20.30 7.63 6.38
C PHE A 343 19.08 7.51 5.46
N SER A 344 19.24 7.71 4.15
CA SER A 344 18.20 7.42 3.15
C SER A 344 17.80 5.96 3.12
N LEU A 345 18.77 5.05 3.23
CA LEU A 345 18.49 3.62 3.35
C LEU A 345 17.67 3.31 4.62
N VAL A 346 18.05 3.85 5.77
CA VAL A 346 17.31 3.64 7.03
C VAL A 346 15.89 4.21 6.95
N ALA A 347 15.74 5.42 6.40
CA ALA A 347 14.43 6.05 6.22
C ALA A 347 13.52 5.26 5.25
N SER A 348 14.06 4.82 4.11
CA SER A 348 13.33 4.01 3.12
C SER A 348 12.91 2.65 3.70
N LEU A 349 13.76 2.01 4.51
CA LEU A 349 13.40 0.78 5.23
C LEU A 349 12.31 1.00 6.28
N ALA A 350 12.39 2.09 7.04
CA ALA A 350 11.35 2.45 8.01
C ALA A 350 10.01 2.73 7.32
N PHE A 351 10.05 3.46 6.21
CA PHE A 351 8.88 3.68 5.35
C PHE A 351 8.33 2.37 4.79
N LEU A 352 9.18 1.48 4.25
CA LEU A 352 8.73 0.20 3.72
C LEU A 352 8.03 -0.64 4.80
N LEU A 353 8.59 -0.72 6.01
CA LEU A 353 7.96 -1.43 7.12
C LEU A 353 6.59 -0.85 7.47
N PHE A 354 6.49 0.48 7.50
CA PHE A 354 5.23 1.17 7.73
C PHE A 354 4.21 0.90 6.61
N ALA A 355 4.57 1.20 5.37
CA ALA A 355 3.73 1.07 4.17
C ALA A 355 3.27 -0.38 3.96
N ALA A 356 4.17 -1.37 4.07
CA ALA A 356 3.82 -2.77 3.88
C ALA A 356 2.78 -3.27 4.89
N VAL A 357 2.82 -2.77 6.14
CA VAL A 357 1.84 -3.14 7.15
C VAL A 357 0.49 -2.47 6.93
N ILE A 358 0.50 -1.20 6.53
CA ILE A 358 -0.74 -0.49 6.17
C ILE A 358 -1.38 -1.15 4.95
N ALA A 359 -0.64 -1.28 3.85
CA ALA A 359 -1.07 -1.94 2.63
C ALA A 359 -1.58 -3.36 2.88
N GLY A 360 -0.85 -4.17 3.66
CA GLY A 360 -1.27 -5.53 4.00
C GLY A 360 -2.59 -5.58 4.78
N MET A 361 -2.83 -4.63 5.69
CA MET A 361 -4.10 -4.53 6.42
C MET A 361 -5.24 -4.09 5.51
N LEU A 362 -4.98 -3.16 4.58
CA LEU A 362 -5.96 -2.74 3.59
C LEU A 362 -6.36 -3.88 2.67
N ILE A 363 -5.40 -4.61 2.12
CA ILE A 363 -5.64 -5.80 1.29
C ILE A 363 -6.44 -6.83 2.10
N ALA A 364 -6.03 -7.13 3.33
CA ALA A 364 -6.76 -8.08 4.17
C ALA A 364 -8.21 -7.64 4.46
N ALA A 365 -8.47 -6.33 4.62
CA ALA A 365 -9.81 -5.80 4.81
C ALA A 365 -10.66 -5.93 3.54
N GLN A 366 -10.07 -5.68 2.37
CA GLN A 366 -10.72 -5.86 1.07
C GLN A 366 -11.10 -7.33 0.83
N GLU A 367 -10.17 -8.26 1.06
CA GLU A 367 -10.39 -9.71 0.95
C GLU A 367 -11.46 -10.21 1.93
N LEU A 368 -11.45 -9.68 3.17
CA LEU A 368 -12.46 -10.00 4.16
C LEU A 368 -13.85 -9.49 3.75
N ALA A 369 -13.95 -8.29 3.17
CA ALA A 369 -15.21 -7.76 2.67
C ALA A 369 -15.76 -8.64 1.53
N LEU A 370 -14.90 -9.07 0.61
CA LEU A 370 -15.26 -10.01 -0.47
C LEU A 370 -15.75 -11.36 0.10
N ALA A 371 -15.03 -11.92 1.07
CA ALA A 371 -15.41 -13.17 1.72
C ALA A 371 -16.75 -13.05 2.47
N LEU A 372 -17.01 -11.93 3.15
CA LEU A 372 -18.28 -11.68 3.83
C LEU A 372 -19.45 -11.61 2.86
N ILE A 373 -19.23 -11.04 1.66
CA ILE A 373 -20.25 -10.99 0.61
C ILE A 373 -20.55 -12.38 0.07
N LEU A 374 -19.54 -13.24 -0.10
CA LEU A 374 -19.74 -14.62 -0.55
C LEU A 374 -20.66 -15.42 0.38
N VAL A 375 -20.58 -15.16 1.70
CA VAL A 375 -21.39 -15.85 2.71
C VAL A 375 -22.77 -15.21 2.91
N SER A 376 -23.03 -14.05 2.30
CA SER A 376 -24.30 -13.33 2.44
C SER A 376 -25.57 -14.17 2.15
N PRO A 377 -25.63 -15.09 1.16
CA PRO A 377 -26.83 -15.89 0.91
C PRO A 377 -27.22 -16.76 2.11
N ILE A 378 -26.22 -17.29 2.81
CA ILE A 378 -26.43 -18.14 3.99
C ILE A 378 -26.86 -17.27 5.18
N VAL A 379 -26.21 -16.11 5.36
CA VAL A 379 -26.52 -15.17 6.46
C VAL A 379 -27.96 -14.68 6.38
N PHE A 380 -28.42 -14.25 5.19
CA PHE A 380 -29.80 -13.78 5.04
C PHE A 380 -30.83 -14.90 5.22
N LEU A 381 -30.51 -16.12 4.78
CA LEU A 381 -31.40 -17.26 4.92
C LEU A 381 -31.62 -17.67 6.38
N LEU A 382 -30.54 -17.73 7.16
CA LEU A 382 -30.61 -17.97 8.61
C LEU A 382 -31.14 -16.75 9.36
N GLY A 383 -30.90 -15.57 8.81
CA GLY A 383 -31.31 -14.28 9.34
C GLY A 383 -32.82 -14.10 9.48
N VAL A 384 -33.61 -14.81 8.67
CA VAL A 384 -35.08 -14.81 8.76
C VAL A 384 -35.59 -15.32 10.11
N LEU A 385 -34.79 -16.11 10.84
CA LEU A 385 -35.20 -16.69 12.12
C LEU A 385 -35.00 -15.69 13.27
N PRO A 386 -36.06 -15.30 14.01
CA PRO A 386 -35.94 -14.32 15.08
C PRO A 386 -35.09 -14.83 16.25
N GLY A 387 -34.31 -13.91 16.83
CA GLY A 387 -33.37 -14.22 17.91
C GLY A 387 -31.96 -14.39 17.38
N ARG A 388 -31.46 -15.64 17.30
CA ARG A 388 -30.08 -15.92 16.89
C ARG A 388 -29.80 -15.54 15.42
N GLY A 389 -30.77 -15.67 14.52
CA GLY A 389 -30.64 -15.27 13.11
C GLY A 389 -30.41 -13.77 12.93
N PHE A 390 -31.18 -12.92 13.63
CA PHE A 390 -30.96 -11.47 13.62
C PHE A 390 -29.61 -11.07 14.22
N GLY A 391 -29.18 -11.77 15.28
CA GLY A 391 -27.84 -11.58 15.84
C GLY A 391 -26.75 -11.83 14.79
N LEU A 392 -26.91 -12.88 13.98
CA LEU A 392 -25.98 -13.21 12.89
C LEU A 392 -25.97 -12.12 11.81
N VAL A 393 -27.13 -11.65 11.34
CA VAL A 393 -27.21 -10.59 10.31
C VAL A 393 -26.59 -9.29 10.81
N ARG A 394 -26.86 -8.90 12.07
CA ARG A 394 -26.28 -7.69 12.67
C ARG A 394 -24.76 -7.82 12.82
N ALA A 395 -24.28 -8.97 13.26
CA ALA A 395 -22.85 -9.22 13.36
C ALA A 395 -22.17 -9.18 11.99
N TRP A 396 -22.76 -9.84 10.99
CA TRP A 396 -22.28 -9.83 9.61
C TRP A 396 -22.24 -8.41 9.04
N LEU A 397 -23.29 -7.62 9.23
CA LEU A 397 -23.33 -6.24 8.76
C LEU A 397 -22.27 -5.37 9.47
N GLY A 398 -22.11 -5.55 10.78
CA GLY A 398 -21.06 -4.88 11.56
C GLY A 398 -19.65 -5.27 11.09
N TRP A 399 -19.45 -6.53 10.70
CA TRP A 399 -18.19 -7.00 10.12
C TRP A 399 -17.93 -6.40 8.74
N LEU A 400 -18.95 -6.34 7.88
CA LEU A 400 -18.82 -5.74 6.55
C LEU A 400 -18.48 -4.25 6.64
N ILE A 401 -19.21 -3.52 7.48
CA ILE A 401 -18.95 -2.09 7.75
C ILE A 401 -17.56 -1.91 8.37
N GLY A 402 -17.15 -2.78 9.30
CA GLY A 402 -15.81 -2.73 9.91
C GLY A 402 -14.69 -2.96 8.90
N ALA A 403 -14.86 -3.91 7.98
CA ALA A 403 -13.91 -4.17 6.90
C ALA A 403 -13.79 -2.95 5.96
N LEU A 404 -14.91 -2.38 5.53
CA LEU A 404 -14.92 -1.18 4.68
C LEU A 404 -14.37 0.06 5.42
N GLY A 405 -14.77 0.28 6.68
CA GLY A 405 -14.30 1.38 7.51
C GLY A 405 -12.81 1.31 7.84
N THR A 406 -12.23 0.10 7.87
CA THR A 406 -10.79 -0.09 8.03
C THR A 406 -10.02 0.64 6.92
N LYS A 407 -10.54 0.66 5.68
CA LYS A 407 -9.89 1.34 4.56
C LYS A 407 -9.75 2.85 4.81
N VAL A 408 -10.83 3.48 5.26
CA VAL A 408 -10.85 4.92 5.59
C VAL A 408 -9.92 5.25 6.73
N VAL A 409 -10.00 4.50 7.83
CA VAL A 409 -9.19 4.79 9.03
C VAL A 409 -7.70 4.62 8.75
N TYR A 410 -7.32 3.56 8.04
CA TYR A 410 -5.91 3.31 7.71
C TYR A 410 -5.39 4.29 6.67
N GLY A 411 -6.21 4.72 5.70
CA GLY A 411 -5.80 5.75 4.76
C GLY A 411 -5.61 7.11 5.42
N LEU A 412 -6.55 7.56 6.26
CA LEU A 412 -6.38 8.78 7.04
C LEU A 412 -5.12 8.74 7.91
N TYR A 413 -4.85 7.61 8.54
CA TYR A 413 -3.64 7.43 9.33
C TYR A 413 -2.36 7.50 8.49
N PHE A 414 -2.37 6.90 7.30
CA PHE A 414 -1.26 6.93 6.36
C PHE A 414 -0.96 8.37 5.90
N GLY A 415 -1.96 9.10 5.40
CA GLY A 415 -1.71 10.46 4.92
C GLY A 415 -1.44 11.47 6.03
N LEU A 416 -2.02 11.33 7.22
CA LEU A 416 -1.61 12.15 8.38
C LEU A 416 -0.12 11.93 8.71
N THR A 417 0.36 10.68 8.61
CA THR A 417 1.78 10.37 8.82
C THR A 417 2.65 11.04 7.75
N LEU A 418 2.24 11.02 6.48
CA LEU A 418 2.95 11.70 5.40
C LEU A 418 2.95 13.23 5.55
N LEU A 419 1.83 13.82 5.97
CA LEU A 419 1.73 15.25 6.26
C LEU A 419 2.70 15.64 7.36
N LEU A 420 2.73 14.89 8.46
CA LEU A 420 3.69 15.14 9.53
C LEU A 420 5.13 14.97 9.05
N ALA A 421 5.41 13.99 8.18
CA ALA A 421 6.72 13.83 7.57
C ALA A 421 7.11 15.06 6.74
N ASP A 422 6.23 15.57 5.88
CA ASP A 422 6.49 16.75 5.06
C ASP A 422 6.70 18.01 5.93
N VAL A 423 5.90 18.22 6.98
CA VAL A 423 6.10 19.31 7.95
C VAL A 423 7.46 19.21 8.63
N VAL A 424 7.87 18.01 9.06
CA VAL A 424 9.18 17.77 9.67
C VAL A 424 10.32 18.14 8.71
N THR A 425 10.17 17.80 7.41
CA THR A 425 11.17 18.15 6.39
C THR A 425 11.28 19.64 6.10
N LYS A 426 10.19 20.40 6.23
CA LYS A 426 10.20 21.85 5.97
C LYS A 426 10.67 22.68 7.17
N THR A 427 10.61 22.14 8.37
CA THR A 427 10.87 22.89 9.61
C THR A 427 12.32 22.79 10.08
N THR A 428 13.06 21.78 9.63
CA THR A 428 14.38 21.44 10.17
C THR A 428 15.49 21.92 9.23
N GLY A 429 16.25 22.95 9.61
CA GLY A 429 17.37 23.46 8.81
C GLY A 429 18.65 22.58 8.83
N LEU A 430 18.65 21.47 9.58
CA LEU A 430 19.78 20.53 9.67
C LEU A 430 19.44 19.23 8.94
N LEU A 431 20.20 18.94 7.89
CA LEU A 431 19.93 17.91 6.89
C LEU A 431 19.91 16.48 7.44
N ILE A 432 20.93 16.12 8.21
CA ILE A 432 21.02 14.81 8.85
C ILE A 432 19.88 14.64 9.87
N LEU A 433 19.56 15.73 10.59
CA LEU A 433 18.49 15.71 11.58
C LEU A 433 17.13 15.49 10.91
N GLN A 434 16.87 16.12 9.76
CA GLN A 434 15.66 15.90 8.98
C GLN A 434 15.49 14.42 8.61
N GLN A 435 16.51 13.78 8.03
CA GLN A 435 16.41 12.39 7.59
C GLN A 435 16.22 11.42 8.77
N VAL A 436 16.88 11.70 9.90
CA VAL A 436 16.69 10.96 11.16
C VAL A 436 15.27 11.14 11.69
N LEU A 437 14.73 12.36 11.71
CA LEU A 437 13.39 12.64 12.21
C LEU A 437 12.32 12.00 11.34
N VAL A 438 12.46 12.03 10.01
CA VAL A 438 11.55 11.34 9.08
C VAL A 438 11.59 9.83 9.32
N SER A 439 12.79 9.24 9.39
CA SER A 439 12.93 7.81 9.66
C SER A 439 12.32 7.42 11.01
N LEU A 440 12.57 8.22 12.04
CA LEU A 440 12.04 8.02 13.39
C LEU A 440 10.52 8.17 13.40
N LEU A 441 9.97 9.13 12.66
CA LEU A 441 8.54 9.32 12.51
C LEU A 441 7.88 8.09 11.89
N PHE A 442 8.39 7.57 10.77
CA PHE A 442 7.83 6.34 10.17
C PHE A 442 7.98 5.13 11.09
N PHE A 443 9.11 5.02 11.79
CA PHE A 443 9.33 3.94 12.73
C PHE A 443 8.39 4.01 13.95
N LEU A 444 8.18 5.21 14.52
CA LEU A 444 7.24 5.43 15.62
C LEU A 444 5.80 5.25 15.17
N ALA A 445 5.44 5.70 13.98
CA ALA A 445 4.13 5.46 13.38
C ALA A 445 3.91 3.95 13.28
N PHE A 446 4.86 3.20 12.72
CA PHE A 446 4.80 1.75 12.70
C PHE A 446 4.64 1.14 14.11
N LEU A 447 5.44 1.53 15.10
CA LEU A 447 5.42 0.94 16.44
C LEU A 447 4.10 1.23 17.19
N PHE A 448 3.62 2.46 17.11
CA PHE A 448 2.42 2.92 17.82
C PHE A 448 1.12 2.75 17.04
N ARG A 449 1.17 2.23 15.80
CA ARG A 449 -0.01 2.01 14.95
C ARG A 449 -1.18 1.38 15.70
N LYS A 450 -0.94 0.34 16.52
CA LYS A 450 -2.02 -0.35 17.26
C LYS A 450 -2.72 0.56 18.27
N ARG A 451 -1.96 1.43 18.95
CA ARG A 451 -2.50 2.36 19.94
C ARG A 451 -3.27 3.48 19.26
N VAL A 452 -2.70 4.08 18.21
CA VAL A 452 -3.32 5.17 17.45
C VAL A 452 -4.58 4.69 16.76
N LEU A 453 -4.50 3.60 16.00
CA LEU A 453 -5.64 3.00 15.31
C LEU A 453 -6.69 2.51 16.30
N GLY A 454 -6.28 1.90 17.43
CA GLY A 454 -7.21 1.49 18.49
C GLY A 454 -7.97 2.66 19.08
N ALA A 455 -7.30 3.80 19.33
CA ALA A 455 -7.95 5.01 19.82
C ALA A 455 -8.94 5.60 18.80
N ILE A 456 -8.57 5.64 17.51
CA ILE A 456 -9.45 6.12 16.45
C ILE A 456 -10.66 5.19 16.29
N LEU A 457 -10.42 3.88 16.17
CA LEU A 457 -11.48 2.87 15.98
C LEU A 457 -12.41 2.77 17.19
N SER A 458 -11.90 2.93 18.41
CA SER A 458 -12.73 2.93 19.63
C SER A 458 -13.71 4.10 19.68
N LYS A 459 -13.35 5.26 19.10
CA LYS A 459 -14.24 6.42 19.01
C LYS A 459 -15.28 6.27 17.91
N VAL A 460 -14.95 5.55 16.84
CA VAL A 460 -15.84 5.25 15.71
C VAL A 460 -16.72 4.03 15.97
N GLY A 461 -16.41 3.21 16.98
CA GLY A 461 -17.17 2.00 17.33
C GLY A 461 -17.02 0.85 16.33
N ALA A 462 -16.01 0.90 15.45
CA ALA A 462 -15.74 -0.13 14.46
C ALA A 462 -14.78 -1.20 15.02
N PRO A 463 -15.14 -2.50 14.98
CA PRO A 463 -14.27 -3.56 15.46
C PRO A 463 -13.06 -3.72 14.52
N THR A 464 -11.88 -3.88 15.10
CA THR A 464 -10.65 -4.09 14.31
C THR A 464 -10.63 -5.48 13.64
N PRO A 465 -9.93 -5.69 12.51
CA PRO A 465 -9.88 -7.00 11.84
C PRO A 465 -9.43 -8.16 12.76
N HIS A 466 -8.51 -7.89 13.70
CA HIS A 466 -8.06 -8.90 14.66
C HIS A 466 -9.10 -9.20 15.75
N GLU A 467 -9.89 -8.20 16.18
CA GLU A 467 -11.03 -8.43 17.08
C GLU A 467 -12.15 -9.16 16.36
N MET A 468 -12.38 -8.90 15.07
CA MET A 468 -13.32 -9.65 14.24
C MET A 468 -12.91 -11.11 14.11
N LEU A 469 -11.63 -11.38 13.89
CA LEU A 469 -11.09 -12.74 13.78
C LEU A 469 -11.11 -13.47 15.14
N ARG A 470 -10.83 -12.76 16.24
CA ARG A 470 -10.91 -13.32 17.59
C ARG A 470 -12.36 -13.58 18.01
N THR A 471 -13.27 -12.65 17.75
CA THR A 471 -14.70 -12.80 18.06
C THR A 471 -15.32 -13.89 17.22
N SER A 472 -14.97 -14.02 15.94
CA SER A 472 -15.43 -15.15 15.11
C SER A 472 -14.89 -16.50 15.58
N VAL A 473 -13.61 -16.62 15.94
CA VAL A 473 -13.05 -17.86 16.51
C VAL A 473 -13.72 -18.25 17.82
N VAL A 474 -13.96 -17.28 18.71
CA VAL A 474 -14.66 -17.50 19.98
C VAL A 474 -16.12 -17.89 19.72
N TYR A 475 -16.81 -17.18 18.83
CA TYR A 475 -18.20 -17.47 18.48
C TYR A 475 -18.37 -18.85 17.84
N VAL A 476 -17.47 -19.25 16.94
CA VAL A 476 -17.45 -20.58 16.30
C VAL A 476 -17.16 -21.67 17.33
N ARG A 477 -16.20 -21.44 18.22
CA ARG A 477 -15.88 -22.39 19.30
C ARG A 477 -17.05 -22.58 20.25
N ASP A 478 -17.70 -21.48 20.65
CA ASP A 478 -18.83 -21.52 21.56
C ASP A 478 -20.04 -22.18 20.87
N HIS A 479 -20.28 -21.90 19.58
CA HIS A 479 -21.29 -22.61 18.79
C HIS A 479 -21.00 -24.11 18.69
N LEU A 480 -19.77 -24.53 18.41
CA LEU A 480 -19.40 -25.95 18.37
C LEU A 480 -19.63 -26.64 19.72
N ARG A 481 -19.34 -25.94 20.82
CA ARG A 481 -19.53 -26.43 22.18
C ARG A 481 -21.02 -26.50 22.56
N GLU A 482 -21.81 -25.51 22.18
CA GLU A 482 -23.28 -25.51 22.32
C GLU A 482 -23.92 -26.61 21.47
N THR A 483 -23.43 -26.84 20.26
CA THR A 483 -23.95 -27.88 19.35
C THR A 483 -23.59 -29.27 19.87
N SER A 484 -22.37 -29.46 20.38
CA SER A 484 -21.97 -30.71 21.03
C SER A 484 -22.82 -31.02 22.28
N THR A 485 -23.10 -30.00 23.10
CA THR A 485 -23.95 -30.16 24.29
C THR A 485 -25.44 -30.31 23.97
N SER A 486 -25.93 -29.75 22.86
CA SER A 486 -27.30 -29.97 22.40
C SER A 486 -27.47 -31.37 21.81
N VAL A 487 -26.50 -31.84 21.02
CA VAL A 487 -26.47 -33.21 20.48
C VAL A 487 -26.39 -34.24 21.59
N SER A 488 -25.58 -34.01 22.62
CA SER A 488 -25.49 -34.92 23.77
C SER A 488 -26.81 -34.98 24.55
N ARG A 489 -27.49 -33.84 24.79
CA ARG A 489 -28.83 -33.77 25.40
C ARG A 489 -29.91 -34.46 24.54
N THR A 490 -29.86 -34.27 23.22
CA THR A 490 -30.82 -34.87 22.29
C THR A 490 -30.62 -36.38 22.20
N SER A 491 -29.37 -36.85 22.22
CA SER A 491 -29.05 -38.28 22.31
C SER A 491 -29.50 -38.88 23.65
N GLY A 492 -29.36 -38.15 24.76
CA GLY A 492 -29.82 -38.56 26.09
C GLY A 492 -31.34 -38.66 26.16
N PHE A 493 -32.06 -37.70 25.56
CA PHE A 493 -33.52 -37.75 25.43
C PHE A 493 -33.96 -38.93 24.55
N ALA A 494 -33.34 -39.12 23.38
CA ALA A 494 -33.64 -40.25 22.49
C ALA A 494 -33.38 -41.60 23.17
N LYS A 495 -32.31 -41.71 23.96
CA LYS A 495 -31.98 -42.92 24.73
C LYS A 495 -32.99 -43.18 25.85
N ASN A 496 -33.48 -42.14 26.53
CA ASN A 496 -34.53 -42.27 27.56
C ASN A 496 -35.90 -42.61 26.95
N VAL A 497 -36.26 -42.02 25.81
CA VAL A 497 -37.48 -42.35 25.08
C VAL A 497 -37.42 -43.80 24.57
N TYR A 498 -36.30 -44.20 23.96
CA TYR A 498 -36.09 -45.58 23.52
C TYR A 498 -36.19 -46.58 24.69
N ARG A 499 -35.66 -46.25 25.87
CA ARG A 499 -35.76 -47.10 27.06
C ARG A 499 -37.19 -47.19 27.60
N LYS A 500 -38.00 -46.13 27.44
CA LYS A 500 -39.39 -46.07 27.87
C LYS A 500 -40.35 -46.81 26.93
N PHE A 501 -40.02 -46.87 25.64
CA PHE A 501 -40.83 -47.56 24.61
C PHE A 501 -40.27 -48.92 24.19
N ARG A 502 -39.18 -49.39 24.81
CA ARG A 502 -38.69 -50.75 24.60
C ARG A 502 -39.73 -51.72 25.18
N PRO A 503 -40.32 -52.62 24.37
CA PRO A 503 -41.22 -53.64 24.88
C PRO A 503 -40.47 -54.48 25.91
N LYS A 504 -41.07 -54.66 27.10
CA LYS A 504 -40.59 -55.67 28.06
C LYS A 504 -40.62 -57.01 27.34
N GLY A 505 -39.46 -57.67 27.27
CA GLY A 505 -39.34 -58.95 26.61
C GLY A 505 -40.26 -59.98 27.29
N PRO A 506 -40.82 -60.93 26.53
CA PRO A 506 -41.62 -62.01 27.10
C PRO A 506 -40.69 -62.92 27.90
N GLY A 507 -40.84 -62.92 29.23
CA GLY A 507 -40.03 -63.77 30.12
C GLY A 507 -39.71 -63.18 31.49
N GLN A 508 -40.50 -62.25 32.01
CA GLN A 508 -40.33 -61.75 33.38
C GLN A 508 -41.67 -61.68 34.12
N ASP A 509 -42.43 -62.76 34.03
CA ASP A 509 -43.45 -63.14 35.00
C ASP A 509 -43.08 -64.54 35.49
N GLY A 510 -42.62 -64.65 36.74
CA GLY A 510 -42.39 -65.94 37.40
C GLY A 510 -41.25 -65.96 38.43
N GLY A 511 -41.63 -65.91 39.71
CA GLY A 511 -40.85 -66.38 40.88
C GLY A 511 -40.14 -65.26 41.67
N ASP A 512 -40.30 -65.12 42.98
CA ASP A 512 -41.03 -65.89 44.00
C ASP A 512 -41.16 -65.00 45.26
N ASP A 513 -42.15 -65.30 46.08
CA ASP A 513 -42.20 -64.92 47.50
C ASP A 513 -41.01 -65.52 48.27
N GLY A 514 -40.44 -64.71 49.17
CA GLY A 514 -39.38 -65.07 50.12
C GLY A 514 -39.05 -63.90 51.03
#